data_AF-A0A9C6X2I2-F1
#
_entry.id   AF-A0A9C6X2I2-F1
#
_cell.length_a   1.000
_cell.length_b   1.000
_cell.length_c   1.000
_cell.angle_alpha   90.00
_cell.angle_beta   90.00
_cell.angle_gamma   90.00
#
_symmetry.space_group_name_H-M   'P 1'
#
loop_
_entity.id
_entity.type
_entity.pdbx_description
1 polymer ?
#
loop_
_entity_poly.entity_id
_entity_poly.type
_entity_poly.pdbx_seq_one_letter_code
_entity_poly.pdbx_strand_id
1 'polypeptide(L)'
;IAVIFRVYCADHTYCTLRCPVSSTAEHIKLSAADKLKLGPTEDLVLVEVRSTGERIVIPDNDLSVPTGLAGLNARLFVAPREHIDALTPLPEQEGATEALEIDLELFSMKELAYHMTLFDWDLFWSVHEYELLYKTFGRQSFNQITANLDVFLRRFNEIQYWVITEVCLATQLSKRVSVLRKMIKLAQYCRDFKNLNALFAIVMGLGNVAVSRLSLTWEKLPSKSRKLFTELEALIDPTRNHRAYRIAVGRLSPPVIPFMPLLIKDMTFTHEGNKTFSDGHLVNFEKMHMLAQTMRSIRNCRSRHLVLEPFSPKAEQDIKEYISALRVIDNTRLLNSLSQKLEPRRS
;
A
#
# COMPACT_ATOMS: atom_id res chain seq x y z
N ILE A 1 13.31 0.18 17.96
CA ILE A 1 13.47 1.32 17.01
C ILE A 1 12.48 2.41 17.42
N ALA A 2 12.91 3.67 17.46
CA ALA A 2 12.05 4.81 17.71
C ALA A 2 11.67 5.49 16.39
N VAL A 3 10.44 5.98 16.28
CA VAL A 3 9.92 6.72 15.12
C VAL A 3 9.68 8.16 15.52
N ILE A 4 9.94 9.08 14.59
CA ILE A 4 9.61 10.49 14.74
C ILE A 4 8.42 10.79 13.84
N PHE A 5 7.35 11.33 14.41
CA PHE A 5 6.13 11.67 13.67
C PHE A 5 5.41 12.85 14.33
N ARG A 6 4.49 13.47 13.59
CA ARG A 6 3.69 14.61 14.04
C ARG A 6 2.30 14.15 14.47
N VAL A 7 1.79 14.74 15.55
CA VAL A 7 0.38 14.62 15.98
C VAL A 7 -0.21 16.02 16.02
N TYR A 8 -1.31 16.20 15.29
CA TYR A 8 -1.94 17.48 15.02
C TYR A 8 -3.16 17.74 15.91
N CYS A 9 -3.50 19.01 16.09
CA CYS A 9 -4.75 19.48 16.70
C CYS A 9 -5.77 19.90 15.62
N ALA A 10 -6.99 20.20 16.03
CA ALA A 10 -8.04 20.68 15.13
C ALA A 10 -7.69 22.01 14.42
N ASP A 11 -6.88 22.86 15.04
CA ASP A 11 -6.35 24.11 14.48
C ASP A 11 -5.10 23.92 13.61
N HIS A 12 -4.74 22.65 13.31
CA HIS A 12 -3.58 22.23 12.51
C HIS A 12 -2.22 22.54 13.12
N THR A 13 -2.17 23.05 14.36
CA THR A 13 -0.93 23.03 15.15
C THR A 13 -0.54 21.59 15.44
N TYR A 14 0.74 21.33 15.70
CA TYR A 14 1.21 19.97 15.97
C TYR A 14 2.36 19.93 16.97
N CYS A 15 2.53 18.76 17.58
CA CYS A 15 3.77 18.42 18.27
C CYS A 15 4.50 17.31 17.52
N THR A 16 5.82 17.27 17.66
CA THR A 16 6.64 16.17 17.17
C THR A 16 6.93 15.21 18.31
N LEU A 17 6.58 13.94 18.12
CA LEU A 17 6.83 12.87 19.07
C LEU A 17 7.97 11.99 18.59
N ARG A 18 8.72 11.45 19.55
CA ARG A 18 9.72 10.39 19.34
C ARG A 18 9.35 9.24 20.27
N CYS A 19 8.70 8.22 19.72
CA CYS A 19 8.20 7.09 20.48
C CYS A 19 8.73 5.77 19.89
N PRO A 20 8.91 4.71 20.69
CA PRO A 20 9.06 3.36 20.17
C PRO A 20 7.97 3.01 19.15
N VAL A 21 8.30 2.25 18.09
CA VAL A 21 7.30 1.74 17.12
C VAL A 21 6.19 0.94 17.82
N SER A 22 6.53 0.32 18.96
CA SER A 22 5.65 -0.48 19.80
C SER A 22 4.84 0.33 20.82
N SER A 23 4.89 1.66 20.77
CA SER A 23 4.03 2.48 21.63
C SER A 23 2.56 2.26 21.31
N THR A 24 1.74 2.18 22.36
CA THR A 24 0.29 2.14 22.25
C THR A 24 -0.26 3.48 21.79
N ALA A 25 -1.45 3.47 21.19
CA ALA A 25 -2.19 4.68 20.87
C ALA A 25 -2.39 5.57 22.10
N GLU A 26 -2.67 4.97 23.27
CA GLU A 26 -2.78 5.69 24.54
C GLU A 26 -1.49 6.44 24.89
N HIS A 27 -0.34 5.78 24.81
CA HIS A 27 0.94 6.42 25.09
C HIS A 27 1.21 7.60 24.13
N ILE A 28 0.88 7.43 22.85
CA ILE A 28 1.01 8.48 21.84
C ILE A 28 0.08 9.65 22.17
N LYS A 29 -1.18 9.37 22.50
CA LYS A 29 -2.20 10.35 22.90
C LYS A 29 -1.75 11.17 24.11
N LEU A 30 -1.34 10.51 25.19
CA LEU A 30 -0.90 11.17 26.43
C LEU A 30 0.38 12.00 26.19
N SER A 31 1.32 11.47 25.40
CA SER A 31 2.54 12.20 25.04
C SER A 31 2.24 13.46 24.20
N ALA A 32 1.28 13.37 23.27
CA ALA A 32 0.84 14.51 22.49
C ALA A 32 0.15 15.55 23.39
N ALA A 33 -0.75 15.10 24.27
CA ALA A 33 -1.48 15.97 25.18
C ALA A 33 -0.55 16.75 26.12
N ASP A 34 0.47 16.11 26.70
CA ASP A 34 1.43 16.81 27.55
C ASP A 34 2.24 17.87 26.78
N LYS A 35 2.70 17.54 25.56
CA LYS A 35 3.47 18.50 24.74
C LYS A 35 2.65 19.67 24.26
N LEU A 36 1.39 19.42 23.90
CA LEU A 36 0.45 20.42 23.39
C LEU A 36 -0.29 21.15 24.53
N LYS A 37 -0.05 20.76 25.79
CA LYS A 37 -0.71 21.30 26.99
C LYS A 37 -2.24 21.24 26.88
N LEU A 38 -2.74 20.10 26.39
CA LEU A 38 -4.16 19.79 26.29
C LEU A 38 -4.67 19.17 27.60
N GLY A 39 -5.86 19.56 28.05
CA GLY A 39 -6.53 18.93 29.20
C GLY A 39 -8.05 19.13 29.15
N PRO A 40 -8.85 18.32 29.87
CA PRO A 40 -8.48 17.04 30.52
C PRO A 40 -8.19 15.92 29.51
N THR A 41 -7.31 14.98 29.85
CA THR A 41 -6.84 13.91 28.93
C THR A 41 -7.82 12.75 28.78
N GLU A 42 -8.78 12.62 29.69
CA GLU A 42 -9.77 11.53 29.73
C GLU A 42 -10.71 11.57 28.52
N ASP A 43 -11.02 12.78 28.04
CA ASP A 43 -11.90 13.00 26.90
C ASP A 43 -11.16 13.01 25.55
N LEU A 44 -9.82 12.99 25.58
CA LEU A 44 -9.02 12.99 24.36
C LEU A 44 -9.05 11.63 23.68
N VAL A 45 -9.00 11.66 22.36
CA VAL A 45 -8.84 10.50 21.49
C VAL A 45 -7.75 10.74 20.46
N LEU A 46 -7.10 9.66 20.05
CA LEU A 46 -6.22 9.66 18.89
C LEU A 46 -7.05 9.31 17.64
N VAL A 47 -6.87 10.05 16.56
CA VAL A 47 -7.69 9.95 15.35
C VAL A 47 -6.80 9.89 14.11
N GLU A 48 -7.02 8.91 13.24
CA GLU A 48 -6.53 8.93 11.86
C GLU A 48 -7.49 9.81 11.04
N VAL A 49 -6.98 10.91 10.50
CA VAL A 49 -7.71 11.76 9.53
C VAL A 49 -7.14 11.48 8.15
N ARG A 50 -7.98 10.97 7.25
CA ARG A 50 -7.62 10.63 5.87
C ARG A 50 -7.79 11.82 4.93
N SER A 51 -7.14 11.79 3.76
CA SER A 51 -7.26 12.82 2.72
C SER A 51 -8.69 13.02 2.20
N THR A 52 -9.57 12.03 2.38
CA THR A 52 -11.02 12.10 2.05
C THR A 52 -11.84 12.88 3.07
N GLY A 53 -11.26 13.23 4.22
CA GLY A 53 -11.95 13.79 5.38
C GLY A 53 -12.57 12.74 6.30
N GLU A 54 -12.36 11.44 6.04
CA GLU A 54 -12.78 10.39 6.97
C GLU A 54 -11.94 10.43 8.25
N ARG A 55 -12.61 10.30 9.41
CA ARG A 55 -11.99 10.30 10.73
C ARG A 55 -12.20 8.96 11.40
N ILE A 56 -11.11 8.32 11.82
CA ILE A 56 -11.15 7.01 12.46
C ILE A 56 -10.49 7.12 13.82
N VAL A 57 -11.29 6.92 14.87
CA VAL A 57 -10.77 6.85 16.24
C VAL A 57 -9.93 5.60 16.39
N ILE A 58 -8.71 5.77 16.89
CA ILE A 58 -7.77 4.69 17.14
C ILE A 58 -7.94 4.23 18.59
N PRO A 59 -8.26 2.95 18.83
CA PRO A 59 -8.36 2.40 20.19
C PRO A 59 -7.08 2.57 20.98
N ASP A 60 -7.19 2.89 22.27
CA ASP A 60 -6.05 3.16 23.15
C ASP A 60 -5.04 2.00 23.25
N ASN A 61 -5.51 0.76 23.11
CA ASN A 61 -4.71 -0.46 23.14
C ASN A 61 -4.06 -0.82 21.79
N ASP A 62 -4.31 -0.07 20.71
CA ASP A 62 -3.72 -0.35 19.41
C ASP A 62 -2.20 -0.12 19.42
N LEU A 63 -1.49 -1.02 18.74
CA LEU A 63 -0.04 -1.00 18.54
C LEU A 63 0.31 -0.70 17.08
N SER A 64 1.57 -0.32 16.83
CA SER A 64 2.09 -0.02 15.48
C SER A 64 1.35 1.12 14.78
N VAL A 65 0.83 2.09 15.54
CA VAL A 65 -0.01 3.17 15.02
C VAL A 65 0.66 3.94 13.85
N PRO A 66 1.93 4.39 13.95
CA PRO A 66 2.53 5.19 12.88
C PRO A 66 2.69 4.45 11.55
N THR A 67 2.91 3.13 11.57
CA THR A 67 3.05 2.31 10.37
C THR A 67 1.72 1.73 9.90
N GLY A 68 0.76 1.57 10.81
CA GLY A 68 -0.52 0.91 10.59
C GLY A 68 -1.64 1.81 10.08
N LEU A 69 -1.37 3.09 9.77
CA LEU A 69 -2.34 4.00 9.18
C LEU A 69 -2.84 3.44 7.84
N ALA A 70 -4.16 3.41 7.67
CA ALA A 70 -4.77 2.83 6.48
C ALA A 70 -4.69 3.76 5.26
N GLY A 71 -4.84 5.08 5.47
CA GLY A 71 -4.63 6.06 4.40
C GLY A 71 -3.15 6.33 4.11
N LEU A 72 -2.79 6.50 2.83
CA LEU A 72 -1.42 6.85 2.44
C LEU A 72 -1.10 8.27 2.90
N ASN A 73 -1.98 9.22 2.64
CA ASN A 73 -1.77 10.60 3.05
C ASN A 73 -2.41 10.90 4.41
N ALA A 74 -2.80 9.88 5.19
CA ALA A 74 -3.40 10.07 6.49
C ALA A 74 -2.42 10.72 7.50
N ARG A 75 -2.99 11.39 8.49
CA ARG A 75 -2.27 12.05 9.58
C ARG A 75 -2.93 11.73 10.91
N LEU A 76 -2.13 11.77 11.96
CA LEU A 76 -2.58 11.54 13.33
C LEU A 76 -3.00 12.86 13.97
N PHE A 77 -4.19 12.87 14.55
CA PHE A 77 -4.72 13.99 15.30
C PHE A 77 -5.02 13.57 16.73
N VAL A 78 -4.93 14.52 17.65
CA VAL A 78 -5.47 14.42 19.01
C VAL A 78 -6.54 15.49 19.19
N ALA A 79 -7.71 15.07 19.68
CA ALA A 79 -8.82 15.98 19.92
C ALA A 79 -9.74 15.42 21.01
N PRO A 80 -10.52 16.29 21.70
CA PRO A 80 -11.64 15.85 22.50
C PRO A 80 -12.64 15.04 21.66
N ARG A 81 -13.26 14.01 22.24
CA ARG A 81 -14.21 13.14 21.55
C ARG A 81 -15.39 13.91 20.93
N GLU A 82 -15.83 14.98 21.58
CA GLU A 82 -16.89 15.88 21.10
C GLU A 82 -16.49 16.75 19.89
N HIS A 83 -15.19 16.89 19.61
CA HIS A 83 -14.65 17.73 18.54
C HIS A 83 -14.10 16.95 17.35
N ILE A 84 -14.34 15.63 17.27
CA ILE A 84 -13.88 14.79 16.14
C ILE A 84 -14.43 15.32 14.81
N ASP A 85 -15.67 15.80 14.79
CA ASP A 85 -16.32 16.32 13.57
C ASP A 85 -15.69 17.62 13.06
N ALA A 86 -14.98 18.36 13.92
CA ALA A 86 -14.25 19.56 13.56
C ALA A 86 -12.89 19.26 12.91
N LEU A 87 -12.41 18.01 12.96
CA LEU A 87 -11.14 17.63 12.36
C LEU A 87 -11.24 17.64 10.82
N THR A 88 -10.36 18.40 10.19
CA THR A 88 -10.25 18.48 8.73
C THR A 88 -8.86 18.00 8.26
N PRO A 89 -8.76 17.46 7.04
CA PRO A 89 -7.46 17.18 6.44
C PRO A 89 -6.59 18.44 6.35
N LEU A 90 -5.27 18.25 6.42
CA LEU A 90 -4.29 19.29 6.12
C LEU A 90 -4.18 19.47 4.59
N PRO A 91 -3.77 20.66 4.10
CA PRO A 91 -3.54 20.88 2.67
C PRO A 91 -2.57 19.86 2.04
N GLU A 92 -1.53 19.45 2.77
CA GLU A 92 -0.55 18.44 2.33
C GLU A 92 -1.14 17.03 2.17
N GLN A 93 -2.34 16.76 2.70
CA GLN A 93 -3.01 15.46 2.56
C GLN A 93 -3.87 15.39 1.30
N GLU A 94 -4.42 16.52 0.87
CA GLU A 94 -5.42 16.57 -0.20
C GLU A 94 -4.82 16.43 -1.59
N GLY A 95 -3.61 16.96 -1.77
CA GLY A 95 -2.89 16.98 -3.05
C GLY A 95 -2.01 15.76 -3.30
N ALA A 96 -1.20 15.88 -4.35
CA ALA A 96 -0.13 14.94 -4.60
C ALA A 96 0.96 15.12 -3.54
N THR A 97 1.49 14.03 -3.00
CA THR A 97 2.64 14.09 -2.10
C THR A 97 3.83 14.79 -2.75
N GLU A 98 4.63 15.48 -1.92
CA GLU A 98 5.92 16.00 -2.35
C GLU A 98 6.80 14.84 -2.83
N ALA A 99 7.31 14.97 -4.05
CA ALA A 99 8.16 14.00 -4.70
C ALA A 99 9.09 14.73 -5.67
N LEU A 100 10.16 14.06 -6.12
CA LEU A 100 11.01 14.61 -7.15
C LEU A 100 10.22 14.83 -8.45
N GLU A 101 10.27 16.04 -9.00
CA GLU A 101 9.67 16.38 -10.29
C GLU A 101 10.50 15.82 -11.45
N ILE A 102 10.59 14.49 -11.55
CA ILE A 102 11.24 13.81 -12.66
C ILE A 102 10.17 13.35 -13.64
N ASP A 103 10.34 13.69 -14.93
CA ASP A 103 9.46 13.17 -15.96
C ASP A 103 9.69 11.66 -16.11
N LEU A 104 8.65 10.87 -15.81
CA LEU A 104 8.61 9.42 -16.02
C LEU A 104 9.02 9.04 -17.47
N GLU A 105 8.88 9.96 -18.42
CA GLU A 105 9.34 9.80 -19.79
C GLU A 105 10.85 9.58 -19.93
N LEU A 106 11.67 10.05 -18.98
CA LEU A 106 13.13 9.90 -18.99
C LEU A 106 13.61 8.50 -18.60
N PHE A 107 12.82 7.76 -17.83
CA PHE A 107 13.22 6.45 -17.34
C PHE A 107 12.99 5.32 -18.37
N SER A 108 13.96 4.40 -18.43
CA SER A 108 13.74 3.06 -18.95
C SER A 108 12.83 2.27 -18.01
N MET A 109 11.69 1.80 -18.51
CA MET A 109 10.76 1.03 -17.68
C MET A 109 11.35 -0.31 -17.19
N LYS A 110 12.38 -0.84 -17.87
CA LYS A 110 13.08 -2.05 -17.41
C LYS A 110 13.98 -1.75 -16.22
N GLU A 111 14.69 -0.62 -16.24
CA GLU A 111 15.54 -0.16 -15.12
C GLU A 111 14.68 0.24 -13.91
N LEU A 112 13.56 0.94 -14.16
CA LEU A 112 12.59 1.28 -13.12
C LEU A 112 12.02 0.01 -12.47
N ALA A 113 11.60 -0.99 -13.27
CA ALA A 113 11.12 -2.28 -12.76
C ALA A 113 12.18 -3.03 -11.93
N TYR A 114 13.44 -2.97 -12.37
CA TYR A 114 14.56 -3.62 -11.69
C TYR A 114 14.76 -3.03 -10.30
N HIS A 115 14.93 -1.71 -10.20
CA HIS A 115 15.14 -1.04 -8.91
C HIS A 115 13.89 -1.10 -8.03
N MET A 116 12.69 -1.08 -8.61
CA MET A 116 11.44 -1.26 -7.86
C MET A 116 11.38 -2.67 -7.27
N THR A 117 11.82 -3.68 -8.01
CA THR A 117 11.86 -5.06 -7.53
C THR A 117 12.89 -5.26 -6.43
N LEU A 118 14.06 -4.62 -6.51
CA LEU A 118 15.05 -4.64 -5.43
C LEU A 118 14.49 -3.99 -4.16
N PHE A 119 13.89 -2.80 -4.28
CA PHE A 119 13.30 -2.09 -3.16
C PHE A 119 12.15 -2.89 -2.51
N ASP A 120 11.23 -3.41 -3.31
CA ASP A 120 10.12 -4.23 -2.82
C ASP A 120 10.62 -5.54 -2.21
N TRP A 121 11.73 -6.11 -2.71
CA TRP A 121 12.35 -7.30 -2.13
C TRP A 121 12.90 -7.03 -0.73
N ASP A 122 13.56 -5.90 -0.51
CA ASP A 122 14.08 -5.53 0.81
C ASP A 122 12.96 -5.35 1.83
N LEU A 123 11.85 -4.72 1.42
CA LEU A 123 10.64 -4.62 2.25
C LEU A 123 10.06 -6.01 2.56
N PHE A 124 9.90 -6.86 1.54
CA PHE A 124 9.37 -8.21 1.71
C PHE A 124 10.29 -9.10 2.59
N TRP A 125 11.60 -8.97 2.41
CA TRP A 125 12.61 -9.72 3.17
C TRP A 125 12.59 -9.32 4.64
N SER A 126 12.33 -8.04 4.93
CA SER A 126 12.24 -7.51 6.30
C SER A 126 11.03 -8.03 7.09
N VAL A 127 9.99 -8.53 6.41
CA VAL A 127 8.78 -9.06 7.08
C VAL A 127 9.09 -10.37 7.80
N HIS A 128 9.01 -10.39 9.13
CA HIS A 128 9.10 -11.64 9.88
C HIS A 128 7.82 -12.47 9.70
N GLU A 129 7.92 -13.79 9.58
CA GLU A 129 6.74 -14.64 9.32
C GLU A 129 5.68 -14.54 10.43
N TYR A 130 6.10 -14.30 11.67
CA TYR A 130 5.18 -14.10 12.79
C TYR A 130 4.37 -12.80 12.71
N GLU A 131 4.83 -11.77 11.97
CA GLU A 131 4.03 -10.56 11.75
C GLU A 131 2.70 -10.89 11.05
N LEU A 132 2.69 -11.93 10.19
CA LEU A 132 1.49 -12.43 9.55
C LEU A 132 0.49 -12.99 10.57
N LEU A 133 0.99 -13.73 11.58
CA LEU A 133 0.15 -14.28 12.65
C LEU A 133 -0.39 -13.16 13.54
N TYR A 134 0.48 -12.24 13.97
CA TYR A 134 0.07 -11.11 14.80
C TYR A 134 -0.98 -10.26 14.08
N LYS A 135 -0.80 -10.00 12.78
CA LYS A 135 -1.80 -9.30 11.96
C LYS A 135 -3.12 -10.07 11.87
N THR A 136 -3.07 -11.39 11.70
CA THR A 136 -4.24 -12.25 11.50
C THR A 136 -5.06 -12.44 12.78
N PHE A 137 -4.41 -12.60 13.92
CA PHE A 137 -5.06 -12.87 15.22
C PHE A 137 -5.28 -11.61 16.08
N GLY A 138 -4.82 -10.45 15.60
CA GLY A 138 -4.80 -9.20 16.36
C GLY A 138 -3.50 -9.03 17.13
N ARG A 139 -2.72 -8.01 16.77
CA ARG A 139 -1.37 -7.75 17.29
C ARG A 139 -1.35 -7.43 18.78
N GLN A 140 -2.42 -6.81 19.27
CA GLN A 140 -2.69 -6.54 20.67
C GLN A 140 -2.74 -7.82 21.52
N SER A 141 -3.23 -8.93 20.96
CA SER A 141 -3.30 -10.23 21.66
C SER A 141 -1.93 -10.82 21.97
N PHE A 142 -0.87 -10.36 21.29
CA PHE A 142 0.51 -10.83 21.46
C PHE A 142 1.41 -9.78 22.10
N ASN A 143 0.94 -8.54 22.25
CA ASN A 143 1.78 -7.38 22.55
C ASN A 143 2.99 -7.28 21.61
N GLN A 144 2.76 -7.51 20.32
CA GLN A 144 3.79 -7.48 19.27
C GLN A 144 3.42 -6.48 18.18
N ILE A 145 4.42 -6.03 17.42
CA ILE A 145 4.24 -5.10 16.29
C ILE A 145 4.25 -5.84 14.95
N THR A 146 3.70 -5.21 13.92
CA THR A 146 3.69 -5.72 12.53
C THR A 146 4.22 -4.69 11.55
N ALA A 147 5.19 -3.87 11.99
CA ALA A 147 5.61 -2.68 11.27
C ALA A 147 6.17 -2.97 9.87
N ASN A 148 6.96 -4.04 9.70
CA ASN A 148 7.52 -4.36 8.38
C ASN A 148 6.41 -4.83 7.43
N LEU A 149 5.48 -5.66 7.94
CA LEU A 149 4.31 -6.07 7.17
C LEU A 149 3.43 -4.87 6.81
N ASP A 150 3.19 -3.97 7.75
CA ASP A 150 2.37 -2.77 7.53
C ASP A 150 2.99 -1.89 6.42
N VAL A 151 4.31 -1.63 6.48
CA VAL A 151 5.02 -0.87 5.45
C VAL A 151 4.97 -1.57 4.09
N PHE A 152 5.14 -2.91 4.05
CA PHE A 152 5.10 -3.64 2.79
C PHE A 152 3.69 -3.70 2.17
N LEU A 153 2.64 -3.83 2.97
CA LEU A 153 1.26 -3.74 2.50
C LEU A 153 0.92 -2.31 2.04
N ARG A 154 1.44 -1.30 2.75
CA ARG A 154 1.30 0.11 2.37
C ARG A 154 1.95 0.39 1.01
N ARG A 155 3.12 -0.20 0.74
CA ARG A 155 3.82 -0.10 -0.55
C ARG A 155 2.96 -0.56 -1.74
N PHE A 156 2.13 -1.59 -1.56
CA PHE A 156 1.19 -2.02 -2.60
C PHE A 156 0.23 -0.89 -2.99
N ASN A 157 -0.40 -0.25 -1.98
CA ASN A 157 -1.32 0.86 -2.21
C ASN A 157 -0.59 2.07 -2.78
N GLU A 158 0.63 2.35 -2.32
CA GLU A 158 1.46 3.45 -2.84
C GLU A 158 1.69 3.31 -4.35
N ILE A 159 2.13 2.13 -4.82
CA ILE A 159 2.33 1.86 -6.26
C ILE A 159 1.00 1.98 -7.01
N GLN A 160 -0.10 1.45 -6.46
CA GLN A 160 -1.41 1.50 -7.09
C GLN A 160 -1.88 2.95 -7.29
N TYR A 161 -1.84 3.78 -6.24
CA TYR A 161 -2.26 5.17 -6.31
C TYR A 161 -1.28 6.05 -7.07
N TRP A 162 0.02 5.75 -7.07
CA TRP A 162 1.01 6.40 -7.92
C TRP A 162 0.65 6.26 -9.40
N VAL A 163 0.29 5.05 -9.85
CA VAL A 163 -0.15 4.82 -11.23
C VAL A 163 -1.37 5.67 -11.58
N ILE A 164 -2.37 5.71 -10.70
CA ILE A 164 -3.58 6.51 -10.92
C ILE A 164 -3.24 8.00 -10.97
N THR A 165 -2.36 8.45 -10.07
CA THR A 165 -1.92 9.85 -9.94
C THR A 165 -1.20 10.30 -11.20
N GLU A 166 -0.20 9.56 -11.68
CA GLU A 166 0.55 9.91 -12.89
C GLU A 166 -0.34 10.01 -14.13
N VAL A 167 -1.33 9.12 -14.26
CA VAL A 167 -2.29 9.17 -15.38
C VAL A 167 -3.24 10.36 -15.25
N CYS A 168 -3.76 10.64 -14.05
CA CYS A 168 -4.72 11.74 -13.81
C CYS A 168 -4.07 13.13 -13.86
N LEU A 169 -2.76 13.24 -13.61
CA LEU A 169 -2.00 14.48 -13.72
C LEU A 169 -1.48 14.75 -15.14
N ALA A 170 -1.49 13.75 -16.03
CA ALA A 170 -1.12 13.91 -17.44
C ALA A 170 -2.24 14.61 -18.24
N THR A 171 -2.24 15.95 -18.20
CA THR A 171 -3.27 16.80 -18.83
C THR A 171 -3.34 16.62 -20.35
N GLN A 172 -2.18 16.59 -21.02
CA GLN A 172 -2.10 16.41 -22.47
C GLN A 172 -2.40 14.95 -22.85
N LEU A 173 -3.33 14.74 -23.78
CA LEU A 173 -3.76 13.40 -24.24
C LEU A 173 -2.58 12.55 -24.77
N SER A 174 -1.67 13.14 -25.53
CA SER A 174 -0.47 12.44 -26.04
C SER A 174 0.43 11.95 -24.92
N LYS A 175 0.75 12.81 -23.94
CA LYS A 175 1.52 12.45 -22.74
C LYS A 175 0.81 11.37 -21.93
N ARG A 176 -0.50 11.49 -21.73
CA ARG A 176 -1.30 10.50 -21.00
C ARG A 176 -1.30 9.12 -21.64
N VAL A 177 -1.41 9.03 -22.97
CA VAL A 177 -1.25 7.77 -23.71
C VAL A 177 0.16 7.20 -23.54
N SER A 178 1.19 8.06 -23.52
CA SER A 178 2.58 7.65 -23.28
C SER A 178 2.78 7.07 -21.87
N VAL A 179 2.26 7.75 -20.83
CA VAL A 179 2.26 7.29 -19.44
C VAL A 179 1.55 5.95 -19.32
N LEU A 180 0.32 5.83 -19.86
CA LEU A 180 -0.44 4.58 -19.84
C LEU A 180 0.34 3.41 -20.45
N ARG A 181 0.94 3.62 -21.63
CA ARG A 181 1.79 2.64 -22.30
C ARG A 181 3.01 2.26 -21.46
N LYS A 182 3.64 3.22 -20.79
CA LYS A 182 4.79 2.99 -19.91
C LYS A 182 4.41 2.15 -18.68
N MET A 183 3.28 2.43 -18.03
CA MET A 183 2.78 1.65 -16.90
C MET A 183 2.50 0.19 -17.28
N ILE A 184 1.91 -0.06 -18.46
CA ILE A 184 1.69 -1.44 -18.95
C ILE A 184 3.03 -2.16 -19.18
N LYS A 185 4.03 -1.48 -19.74
CA LYS A 185 5.39 -2.04 -19.91
C LYS A 185 6.07 -2.30 -18.57
N LEU A 186 5.92 -1.40 -17.61
CA LEU A 186 6.45 -1.56 -16.26
C LEU A 186 5.87 -2.81 -15.60
N ALA A 187 4.54 -2.98 -15.65
CA ALA A 187 3.85 -4.18 -15.16
C ALA A 187 4.38 -5.47 -15.81
N GLN A 188 4.61 -5.46 -17.13
CA GLN A 188 5.23 -6.58 -17.82
C GLN A 188 6.62 -6.91 -17.24
N TYR A 189 7.49 -5.91 -17.05
CA TYR A 189 8.82 -6.15 -16.49
C TYR A 189 8.78 -6.60 -15.03
N CYS A 190 7.85 -6.09 -14.21
CA CYS A 190 7.62 -6.61 -12.85
C CYS A 190 7.25 -8.10 -12.88
N ARG A 191 6.37 -8.51 -13.80
CA ARG A 191 6.04 -9.94 -14.02
C ARG A 191 7.28 -10.75 -14.39
N ASP A 192 8.08 -10.25 -15.34
CA ASP A 192 9.28 -10.93 -15.83
C ASP A 192 10.35 -11.07 -14.72
N PHE A 193 10.45 -10.09 -13.81
CA PHE A 193 11.27 -10.16 -12.60
C PHE A 193 10.62 -10.92 -11.43
N LYS A 194 9.46 -11.55 -11.64
CA LYS A 194 8.69 -12.28 -10.61
C LYS A 194 8.29 -11.41 -9.41
N ASN A 195 8.20 -10.09 -9.60
CA ASN A 195 7.57 -9.16 -8.66
C ASN A 195 6.06 -9.09 -8.96
N LEU A 196 5.32 -10.06 -8.45
CA LEU A 196 3.88 -10.14 -8.67
C LEU A 196 3.11 -9.12 -7.82
N ASN A 197 3.69 -8.65 -6.71
CA ASN A 197 3.07 -7.61 -5.88
C ASN A 197 2.94 -6.30 -6.65
N ALA A 198 4.03 -5.79 -7.22
CA ALA A 198 4.01 -4.57 -8.02
C ALA A 198 3.20 -4.72 -9.31
N LEU A 199 3.28 -5.89 -9.97
CA LEU A 199 2.42 -6.21 -11.12
C LEU A 199 0.94 -6.00 -10.79
N PHE A 200 0.45 -6.61 -9.70
CA PHE A 200 -0.95 -6.46 -9.29
C PHE A 200 -1.27 -5.00 -8.97
N ALA A 201 -0.41 -4.30 -8.22
CA ALA A 201 -0.63 -2.90 -7.86
C ALA A 201 -0.78 -2.02 -9.11
N ILE A 202 0.09 -2.19 -10.11
CA ILE A 202 0.05 -1.41 -11.35
C ILE A 202 -1.21 -1.73 -12.15
N VAL A 203 -1.52 -3.01 -12.38
CA VAL A 203 -2.68 -3.40 -13.18
C VAL A 203 -3.99 -2.98 -12.50
N MET A 204 -4.09 -3.10 -11.17
CA MET A 204 -5.23 -2.59 -10.40
C MET A 204 -5.33 -1.07 -10.43
N GLY A 205 -4.20 -0.35 -10.44
CA GLY A 205 -4.18 1.10 -10.65
C GLY A 205 -4.73 1.49 -12.02
N LEU A 206 -4.34 0.78 -13.07
CA LEU A 206 -4.86 0.97 -14.43
C LEU A 206 -6.34 0.61 -14.58
N GLY A 207 -6.81 -0.40 -13.84
CA GLY A 207 -8.22 -0.79 -13.77
C GLY A 207 -9.11 0.13 -12.93
N ASN A 208 -8.52 1.04 -12.13
CA ASN A 208 -9.25 1.98 -11.30
C ASN A 208 -10.21 2.83 -12.15
N VAL A 209 -11.40 3.13 -11.61
CA VAL A 209 -12.45 3.89 -12.31
C VAL A 209 -11.96 5.24 -12.84
N ALA A 210 -11.05 5.94 -12.15
CA ALA A 210 -10.49 7.20 -12.64
C ALA A 210 -9.64 7.02 -13.92
N VAL A 211 -9.06 5.85 -14.15
CA VAL A 211 -8.19 5.55 -15.30
C VAL A 211 -8.95 4.79 -16.39
N SER A 212 -9.64 3.70 -16.04
CA SER A 212 -10.35 2.83 -16.99
C SER A 212 -11.44 3.57 -17.77
N ARG A 213 -11.96 4.67 -17.22
CA ARG A 213 -13.00 5.49 -17.83
C ARG A 213 -12.51 6.41 -18.96
N LEU A 214 -11.20 6.62 -19.11
CA LEU A 214 -10.60 7.58 -20.06
C LEU A 214 -10.59 7.03 -21.49
N SER A 215 -11.77 6.88 -22.09
CA SER A 215 -11.96 6.14 -23.35
C SER A 215 -11.09 6.68 -24.50
N LEU A 216 -10.93 8.01 -24.64
CA LEU A 216 -10.10 8.60 -25.70
C LEU A 216 -8.62 8.22 -25.54
N THR A 217 -8.16 8.08 -24.30
CA THR A 217 -6.80 7.64 -23.98
C THR A 217 -6.61 6.17 -24.36
N TRP A 218 -7.54 5.30 -23.94
CA TRP A 218 -7.48 3.85 -24.24
C TRP A 218 -7.62 3.54 -25.74
N GLU A 219 -8.45 4.29 -26.47
CA GLU A 219 -8.63 4.17 -27.92
C GLU A 219 -7.35 4.53 -28.69
N LYS A 220 -6.62 5.56 -28.24
CA LYS A 220 -5.34 5.97 -28.85
C LYS A 220 -4.15 5.09 -28.48
N LEU A 221 -4.29 4.20 -27.51
CA LEU A 221 -3.23 3.26 -27.14
C LEU A 221 -2.93 2.28 -28.30
N PRO A 222 -1.66 1.98 -28.64
CA PRO A 222 -1.37 0.99 -29.67
C PRO A 222 -1.98 -0.38 -29.38
N SER A 223 -2.47 -1.08 -30.40
CA SER A 223 -3.12 -2.39 -30.28
C SER A 223 -2.26 -3.42 -29.54
N LYS A 224 -0.94 -3.42 -29.78
CA LYS A 224 0.04 -4.27 -29.07
C LYS A 224 0.02 -4.03 -27.57
N SER A 225 -0.06 -2.77 -27.13
CA SER A 225 -0.11 -2.40 -25.71
C SER A 225 -1.45 -2.76 -25.08
N ARG A 226 -2.57 -2.59 -25.80
CA ARG A 226 -3.89 -3.07 -25.32
C ARG A 226 -3.91 -4.58 -25.12
N LYS A 227 -3.40 -5.36 -26.08
CA LYS A 227 -3.32 -6.81 -25.97
C LYS A 227 -2.48 -7.25 -24.77
N LEU A 228 -1.32 -6.61 -24.57
CA LEU A 228 -0.47 -6.87 -23.40
C LEU A 228 -1.22 -6.56 -22.09
N PHE A 229 -1.95 -5.44 -22.01
CA PHE A 229 -2.75 -5.13 -20.82
C PHE A 229 -3.81 -6.21 -20.53
N THR A 230 -4.57 -6.65 -21.55
CA THR A 230 -5.53 -7.75 -21.40
C THR A 230 -4.89 -9.07 -20.92
N GLU A 231 -3.69 -9.39 -21.41
CA GLU A 231 -2.94 -10.57 -20.94
C GLU A 231 -2.53 -10.44 -19.46
N LEU A 232 -2.16 -9.24 -19.01
CA LEU A 232 -1.81 -8.96 -17.62
C LEU A 232 -3.06 -8.96 -16.71
N GLU A 233 -4.18 -8.40 -17.18
CA GLU A 233 -5.47 -8.43 -16.47
C GLU A 233 -5.96 -9.87 -16.25
N ALA A 234 -5.85 -10.73 -17.26
CA ALA A 234 -6.24 -12.13 -17.17
C ALA A 234 -5.46 -12.91 -16.09
N LEU A 235 -4.22 -12.50 -15.79
CA LEU A 235 -3.42 -13.12 -14.74
C LEU A 235 -3.93 -12.74 -13.34
N ILE A 236 -4.45 -11.53 -13.16
CA ILE A 236 -4.92 -11.02 -11.86
C ILE A 236 -6.41 -11.30 -11.58
N ASP A 237 -7.10 -11.91 -12.54
CA ASP A 237 -8.53 -12.21 -12.50
C ASP A 237 -8.95 -12.90 -11.18
N PRO A 238 -9.97 -12.38 -10.46
CA PRO A 238 -10.40 -12.92 -9.17
C PRO A 238 -11.22 -14.21 -9.25
N THR A 239 -11.66 -14.63 -10.44
CA THR A 239 -12.53 -15.78 -10.68
C THR A 239 -11.93 -17.07 -10.12
N ARG A 240 -12.79 -17.89 -9.51
CA ARG A 240 -12.41 -19.16 -8.85
C ARG A 240 -11.26 -18.96 -7.84
N ASN A 241 -11.35 -17.90 -7.04
CA ASN A 241 -10.36 -17.52 -6.02
C ASN A 241 -8.96 -17.31 -6.61
N HIS A 242 -8.86 -16.42 -7.60
CA HIS A 242 -7.60 -16.07 -8.28
C HIS A 242 -6.87 -17.29 -8.88
N ARG A 243 -7.61 -18.18 -9.56
CA ARG A 243 -7.07 -19.44 -10.09
C ARG A 243 -5.89 -19.21 -11.06
N ALA A 244 -5.98 -18.22 -11.94
CA ALA A 244 -4.93 -17.92 -12.92
C ALA A 244 -3.60 -17.57 -12.22
N TYR A 245 -3.64 -16.64 -11.27
CA TYR A 245 -2.52 -16.28 -10.41
C TYR A 245 -1.95 -17.48 -9.64
N ARG A 246 -2.81 -18.27 -8.97
CA ARG A 246 -2.35 -19.42 -8.16
C ARG A 246 -1.63 -20.46 -9.01
N ILE A 247 -2.13 -20.75 -10.22
CA ILE A 247 -1.46 -21.65 -11.17
C ILE A 247 -0.11 -21.06 -11.61
N ALA A 248 -0.05 -19.77 -11.91
CA ALA A 248 1.18 -19.11 -12.32
C ALA A 248 2.25 -19.18 -11.21
N VAL A 249 1.91 -18.81 -9.98
CA VAL A 249 2.81 -18.87 -8.82
C VAL A 249 3.29 -20.29 -8.55
N GLY A 250 2.41 -21.28 -8.65
CA GLY A 250 2.76 -22.70 -8.46
C GLY A 250 3.79 -23.23 -9.46
N ARG A 251 4.01 -22.54 -10.60
CA ARG A 251 5.01 -22.90 -11.62
C ARG A 251 6.32 -22.11 -11.48
N LEU A 252 6.36 -21.05 -10.68
CA LEU A 252 7.54 -20.21 -10.53
C LEU A 252 8.50 -20.82 -9.50
N SER A 253 9.79 -20.80 -9.84
CA SER A 253 10.86 -21.04 -8.87
C SER A 253 11.17 -19.75 -8.08
N PRO A 254 11.45 -19.86 -6.77
CA PRO A 254 12.00 -18.76 -5.97
C PRO A 254 13.29 -18.20 -6.61
N PRO A 255 13.60 -16.91 -6.44
CA PRO A 255 12.87 -15.88 -5.67
C PRO A 255 11.60 -15.36 -6.37
N VAL A 256 10.54 -15.07 -5.61
CA VAL A 256 9.26 -14.49 -6.08
C VAL A 256 8.75 -13.51 -5.01
N ILE A 257 8.26 -12.33 -5.40
CA ILE A 257 7.47 -11.48 -4.51
C ILE A 257 5.99 -11.76 -4.80
N PRO A 258 5.26 -12.43 -3.89
CA PRO A 258 3.87 -12.81 -4.14
C PRO A 258 2.92 -11.61 -4.00
N PHE A 259 1.70 -11.74 -4.53
CA PHE A 259 0.62 -10.80 -4.25
C PHE A 259 0.18 -10.93 -2.79
N MET A 260 0.79 -10.13 -1.91
CA MET A 260 0.61 -10.22 -0.46
C MET A 260 -0.81 -9.99 0.03
N PRO A 261 -1.59 -9.03 -0.50
CA PRO A 261 -2.98 -8.84 -0.09
C PRO A 261 -3.83 -10.12 -0.19
N LEU A 262 -3.63 -10.96 -1.21
CA LEU A 262 -4.34 -12.24 -1.32
C LEU A 262 -3.91 -13.25 -0.25
N LEU A 263 -2.63 -13.28 0.12
CA LEU A 263 -2.13 -14.17 1.18
C LEU A 263 -2.66 -13.74 2.55
N ILE A 264 -2.71 -12.44 2.83
CA ILE A 264 -3.33 -11.91 4.06
C ILE A 264 -4.82 -12.24 4.08
N LYS A 265 -5.52 -12.06 2.95
CA LYS A 265 -6.93 -12.47 2.79
C LYS A 265 -7.11 -13.95 3.12
N ASP A 266 -6.30 -14.84 2.55
CA ASP A 266 -6.38 -16.29 2.81
C ASP A 266 -6.20 -16.60 4.31
N MET A 267 -5.26 -15.94 5.00
CA MET A 267 -5.05 -16.10 6.44
C MET A 267 -6.22 -15.58 7.27
N THR A 268 -6.75 -14.40 6.94
CA THR A 268 -7.94 -13.82 7.61
C THR A 268 -9.14 -14.73 7.47
N PHE A 269 -9.46 -15.19 6.25
CA PHE A 269 -10.58 -16.12 6.01
C PHE A 269 -10.39 -17.45 6.75
N THR A 270 -9.17 -17.98 6.79
CA THR A 270 -8.87 -19.19 7.59
C THR A 270 -9.08 -18.94 9.08
N HIS A 271 -8.69 -17.77 9.59
CA HIS A 271 -8.83 -17.43 11.00
C HIS A 271 -10.29 -17.26 11.41
N GLU A 272 -11.08 -16.55 10.62
CA GLU A 272 -12.50 -16.26 10.88
C GLU A 272 -13.39 -17.47 10.63
N GLY A 273 -13.07 -18.28 9.62
CA GLY A 273 -13.87 -19.46 9.24
C GLY A 273 -13.67 -20.68 10.15
N ASN A 274 -12.62 -20.71 10.98
CA ASN A 274 -12.28 -21.86 11.81
C ASN A 274 -12.08 -21.47 13.27
N LYS A 275 -12.72 -22.17 14.22
CA LYS A 275 -12.51 -21.93 15.65
C LYS A 275 -11.09 -22.32 16.07
N THR A 276 -10.46 -21.51 16.92
CA THR A 276 -9.12 -21.79 17.47
C THR A 276 -9.14 -22.96 18.46
N PHE A 277 -10.24 -23.12 19.19
CA PHE A 277 -10.47 -24.21 20.13
C PHE A 277 -11.69 -25.03 19.71
N SER A 278 -11.58 -26.35 19.84
CA SER A 278 -12.63 -27.34 19.66
C SER A 278 -12.96 -28.01 21.00
N ASP A 279 -14.21 -28.43 21.17
CA ASP A 279 -14.68 -29.19 22.35
C ASP A 279 -14.23 -28.63 23.70
N GLY A 280 -14.49 -27.34 23.91
CA GLY A 280 -14.31 -26.66 25.20
C GLY A 280 -12.88 -26.20 25.47
N HIS A 281 -11.83 -26.99 25.17
CA HIS A 281 -10.45 -26.64 25.53
C HIS A 281 -9.33 -27.17 24.60
N LEU A 282 -9.63 -27.97 23.57
CA LEU A 282 -8.58 -28.55 22.71
C LEU A 282 -8.20 -27.59 21.59
N VAL A 283 -6.91 -27.43 21.31
CA VAL A 283 -6.42 -26.60 20.20
C VAL A 283 -6.80 -27.26 18.87
N ASN A 284 -7.46 -26.51 17.99
CA ASN A 284 -7.75 -26.96 16.63
C ASN A 284 -6.48 -26.95 15.78
N PHE A 285 -5.76 -28.08 15.73
CA PHE A 285 -4.51 -28.19 15.00
C PHE A 285 -4.70 -28.19 13.47
N GLU A 286 -5.90 -28.50 12.97
CA GLU A 286 -6.23 -28.37 11.55
C GLU A 286 -6.17 -26.90 11.12
N LYS A 287 -6.79 -26.00 11.89
CA LYS A 287 -6.67 -24.54 11.70
C LYS A 287 -5.21 -24.11 11.72
N MET A 288 -4.42 -24.58 12.69
CA MET A 288 -3.00 -24.25 12.78
C MET A 288 -2.23 -24.71 11.54
N HIS A 289 -2.54 -25.90 11.02
CA HIS A 289 -1.91 -26.44 9.82
C HIS A 289 -2.22 -25.60 8.57
N MET A 290 -3.48 -25.17 8.39
CA MET A 290 -3.91 -24.31 7.29
C MET A 290 -3.17 -22.97 7.29
N LEU A 291 -3.06 -22.32 8.46
CA LEU A 291 -2.31 -21.07 8.61
C LEU A 291 -0.82 -21.26 8.31
N ALA A 292 -0.23 -22.33 8.86
CA ALA A 292 1.17 -22.67 8.62
C ALA A 292 1.46 -22.98 7.14
N GLN A 293 0.49 -23.48 6.37
CA GLN A 293 0.64 -23.69 4.93
C GLN A 293 0.87 -22.37 4.18
N THR A 294 0.11 -21.32 4.51
CA THR A 294 0.30 -19.99 3.92
C THR A 294 1.68 -19.41 4.28
N MET A 295 2.11 -19.57 5.53
CA MET A 295 3.46 -19.16 5.96
C MET A 295 4.56 -19.91 5.22
N ARG A 296 4.41 -21.24 5.03
CA ARG A 296 5.35 -22.06 4.24
C ARG A 296 5.43 -21.60 2.78
N SER A 297 4.31 -21.20 2.17
CA SER A 297 4.32 -20.63 0.82
C SER A 297 5.12 -19.33 0.75
N ILE A 298 4.97 -18.43 1.73
CA ILE A 298 5.75 -17.18 1.82
C ILE A 298 7.24 -17.50 2.02
N ARG A 299 7.57 -18.43 2.90
CA ARG A 299 8.95 -18.90 3.11
C ARG A 299 9.57 -19.43 1.83
N ASN A 300 8.82 -20.22 1.07
CA ASN A 300 9.28 -20.75 -0.21
C ASN A 300 9.59 -19.62 -1.21
N CYS A 301 8.70 -18.62 -1.34
CA CYS A 301 8.90 -17.45 -2.22
C CYS A 301 10.24 -16.73 -2.00
N ARG A 302 10.76 -16.74 -0.77
CA ARG A 302 12.04 -16.13 -0.38
C ARG A 302 13.12 -17.12 0.06
N SER A 303 13.03 -18.37 -0.37
CA SER A 303 14.03 -19.41 -0.04
C SER A 303 15.39 -19.22 -0.73
N ARG A 304 15.48 -18.28 -1.68
CA ARG A 304 16.71 -17.88 -2.38
C ARG A 304 16.84 -16.37 -2.37
N HIS A 305 18.06 -15.87 -2.38
CA HIS A 305 18.32 -14.44 -2.55
C HIS A 305 17.88 -13.96 -3.94
N LEU A 306 17.41 -12.72 -4.02
CA LEU A 306 17.14 -12.06 -5.28
C LEU A 306 18.45 -11.73 -5.98
N VAL A 307 18.66 -12.31 -7.15
CA VAL A 307 19.81 -12.02 -8.03
C VAL A 307 19.26 -11.61 -9.38
N LEU A 308 19.44 -10.33 -9.71
CA LEU A 308 19.06 -9.73 -10.98
C LEU A 308 20.31 -9.12 -11.62
N GLU A 309 20.46 -9.26 -12.95
CA GLU A 309 21.58 -8.67 -13.68
C GLU A 309 21.55 -7.13 -13.56
N PRO A 310 22.64 -6.49 -13.08
CA PRO A 310 22.66 -5.06 -12.83
C PRO A 310 22.63 -4.24 -14.12
N PHE A 311 22.02 -3.05 -14.03
CA PHE A 311 22.02 -2.04 -15.09
C PHE A 311 23.19 -1.06 -14.95
N SER A 312 23.34 -0.16 -15.93
CA SER A 312 24.36 0.89 -15.87
C SER A 312 24.07 1.87 -14.72
N PRO A 313 25.09 2.32 -13.97
CA PRO A 313 24.90 3.16 -12.79
C PRO A 313 24.48 4.61 -13.10
N LYS A 314 24.44 5.03 -14.37
CA LYS A 314 24.27 6.45 -14.75
C LYS A 314 22.98 7.10 -14.25
N ALA A 315 21.89 6.34 -14.18
CA ALA A 315 20.57 6.81 -13.72
C ALA A 315 20.11 6.13 -12.42
N GLU A 316 20.99 5.35 -11.78
CA GLU A 316 20.63 4.51 -10.64
C GLU A 316 20.16 5.34 -9.44
N GLN A 317 20.86 6.44 -9.13
CA GLN A 317 20.53 7.28 -7.98
C GLN A 317 19.17 7.97 -8.18
N ASP A 318 18.96 8.62 -9.33
CA ASP A 318 17.70 9.28 -9.66
C ASP A 318 16.50 8.31 -9.62
N ILE A 319 16.69 7.09 -10.13
CA ILE A 319 15.65 6.05 -10.10
C ILE A 319 15.36 5.61 -8.66
N LYS A 320 16.40 5.40 -7.84
CA LYS A 320 16.23 5.00 -6.43
C LYS A 320 15.51 6.07 -5.62
N GLU A 321 15.88 7.34 -5.80
CA GLU A 321 15.21 8.46 -5.13
C GLU A 321 13.78 8.63 -5.60
N TYR A 322 13.50 8.45 -6.90
CA TYR A 322 12.14 8.46 -7.42
C TYR A 322 11.27 7.33 -6.82
N ILE A 323 11.81 6.11 -6.76
CA ILE A 323 11.08 4.92 -6.26
C ILE A 323 10.80 5.01 -4.76
N SER A 324 11.69 5.63 -3.98
CA SER A 324 11.57 5.73 -2.52
C SER A 324 10.57 6.80 -2.07
N ALA A 325 10.20 7.73 -2.96
CA ALA A 325 9.24 8.80 -2.69
C ALA A 325 8.28 8.98 -3.88
N LEU A 326 7.40 8.00 -4.10
CA LEU A 326 6.43 8.06 -5.19
C LEU A 326 5.41 9.19 -4.95
N ARG A 327 5.11 9.93 -6.01
CA ARG A 327 4.06 10.95 -5.99
C ARG A 327 2.67 10.30 -5.97
N VAL A 328 1.89 10.59 -4.93
CA VAL A 328 0.60 9.92 -4.69
C VAL A 328 -0.49 10.90 -4.28
N ILE A 329 -1.64 10.78 -4.93
CA ILE A 329 -2.95 11.23 -4.46
C ILE A 329 -3.74 9.98 -4.08
N ASP A 330 -4.11 9.82 -2.81
CA ASP A 330 -4.97 8.72 -2.35
C ASP A 330 -6.45 9.12 -2.17
N ASN A 331 -6.76 10.41 -2.33
CA ASN A 331 -8.14 10.91 -2.34
C ASN A 331 -8.85 10.54 -3.65
N THR A 332 -9.68 9.51 -3.58
CA THR A 332 -10.45 8.99 -4.73
C THR A 332 -11.41 10.02 -5.33
N ARG A 333 -11.97 10.94 -4.52
CA ARG A 333 -12.86 12.01 -5.02
C ARG A 333 -12.07 12.99 -5.89
N LEU A 334 -10.87 13.38 -5.46
CA LEU A 334 -9.99 14.24 -6.24
C LEU A 334 -9.56 13.56 -7.55
N LEU A 335 -9.11 12.31 -7.49
CA LEU A 335 -8.72 11.54 -8.68
C LEU A 335 -9.87 11.43 -9.69
N ASN A 336 -11.10 11.16 -9.23
CA ASN A 336 -12.27 11.12 -10.09
C ASN A 336 -12.59 12.50 -10.70
N SER A 337 -12.44 13.58 -9.93
CA SER A 337 -12.62 14.95 -10.43
C SER A 337 -11.59 15.30 -11.51
N LEU A 338 -10.31 14.98 -11.29
CA LEU A 338 -9.24 15.16 -12.26
C LEU A 338 -9.54 14.38 -13.55
N SER A 339 -9.89 13.11 -13.43
CA SER A 339 -10.29 12.26 -14.56
C SER A 339 -11.46 12.85 -15.37
N GLN A 340 -12.49 13.37 -14.70
CA GLN A 340 -13.62 14.03 -15.36
C GLN A 340 -13.23 15.32 -16.09
N LYS A 341 -12.30 16.09 -15.53
CA LYS A 341 -11.75 17.30 -16.20
C LYS A 341 -10.94 16.94 -17.44
N LEU A 342 -10.22 15.80 -17.43
CA LEU A 342 -9.46 15.32 -18.59
C LEU A 342 -10.36 14.85 -19.73
N GLU A 343 -11.39 14.07 -19.42
CA GLU A 343 -12.34 13.53 -20.39
C GLU A 343 -13.77 13.60 -19.82
N PRO A 344 -14.50 14.70 -20.07
CA PRO A 344 -15.89 14.86 -19.66
C PRO A 344 -16.77 13.76 -20.27
N ARG A 345 -17.81 13.31 -19.53
CA ARG A 345 -18.83 12.41 -20.12
C ARG A 345 -19.56 13.20 -21.21
N ARG A 346 -19.69 12.61 -22.41
CA ARG A 346 -20.58 13.17 -23.44
C ARG A 346 -22.01 13.12 -22.90
N SER A 347 -22.66 14.28 -22.84
CA SER A 347 -24.06 14.47 -22.46
C SER A 347 -25.00 13.77 -23.42
#